data_AF-A0A0M1JGA7-F1
#
_entry.id   AF-A0A0M1JGA7-F1
#
_cell.length_a   1.000
_cell.length_b   1.000
_cell.length_c   1.000
_cell.angle_alpha   90.00
_cell.angle_beta   90.00
_cell.angle_gamma   90.00
#
_symmetry.space_group_name_H-M   'P 1'
#
loop_
_entity.id
_entity.type
_entity.pdbx_description
1 polymer ?
#
loop_
_entity_poly.entity_id
_entity_poly.type
_entity_poly.pdbx_seq_one_letter_code
_entity_poly.pdbx_strand_id
1 'polypeptide(L)'
;MVKTHYNQLALRAKPPSPWLKNSANKIDYWLHVPTKECGISLRGLSRLCGVHISTLQNAIRNAQKNSQKVGEEVTYLRESELNKLLKGKTFFLEEVTYLSPMQQGGPVKVILLEVCMIFIRYYAMKGKIEAIKTLALFSDFGAEQFIFIQVGFIPRPESIMLDDIEYLIAKETVQVNKSRQEEVQFFTNPLTGECGIELQGLSYICGGVALQHVKTFLNSQTDPYVQANHPEQIVKASVCTLVLEHFGNHHKPRKTLAQQWDKTLKHIVPVLHQKTNYQAPAVTDRETQLVQQVDDLKDEVARLKQLLKEEEAKGNKKRHRMMGRVLQWKIPPSCYEVHLEEDTSHVAQLLDGLILKRNPQQQLPANIELPDGLTLDAEINMLTYKSPCESLNQWTIQELIGHYVGYRKMLKAQHPNHTWKDANQFALYAVTTMFPQELVKQVGTAWQLTDKSGVYKLLSLGLEITVIV
;
A
#
# COMPACT_ATOMS: atom_id res chain seq x y z
N MET A 1 -7.11 4.16 32.85
CA MET A 1 -5.93 3.41 33.33
C MET A 1 -6.03 1.98 32.85
N VAL A 2 -5.65 1.71 31.60
CA VAL A 2 -5.31 0.37 31.07
C VAL A 2 -4.26 0.62 29.99
N LYS A 3 -2.98 0.45 30.36
CA LYS A 3 -1.88 0.43 29.40
C LYS A 3 -1.83 -0.96 28.81
N THR A 4 -2.30 -1.11 27.58
CA THR A 4 -2.16 -2.37 26.84
C THR A 4 -0.69 -2.48 26.41
N HIS A 5 0.09 -3.23 27.20
CA HIS A 5 1.45 -3.65 26.86
C HIS A 5 1.38 -4.58 25.64
N TYR A 6 1.51 -4.02 24.44
CA TYR A 6 1.85 -4.80 23.26
C TYR A 6 3.31 -5.25 23.38
N ASN A 7 3.48 -6.49 23.86
CA ASN A 7 4.59 -7.42 23.61
C ASN A 7 5.97 -6.83 23.29
N GLN A 8 6.66 -6.34 24.32
CA GLN A 8 8.13 -6.17 24.33
C GLN A 8 8.91 -7.50 24.49
N LEU A 9 8.26 -8.65 24.34
CA LEU A 9 8.83 -9.97 24.65
C LEU A 9 9.51 -10.68 23.46
N ALA A 10 9.43 -10.15 22.23
CA ALA A 10 9.97 -10.83 21.04
C ALA A 10 11.41 -10.47 20.65
N LEU A 11 12.12 -9.59 21.38
CA LEU A 11 13.46 -9.10 20.97
C LEU A 11 14.56 -9.19 22.04
N ARG A 12 14.38 -10.00 23.10
CA ARG A 12 15.46 -10.29 24.07
C ARG A 12 16.02 -11.70 23.93
N ALA A 13 16.41 -12.08 22.71
CA ALA A 13 17.51 -13.03 22.57
C ALA A 13 18.81 -12.26 22.83
N LYS A 14 19.66 -12.73 23.75
CA LYS A 14 21.04 -12.25 23.91
C LYS A 14 21.65 -12.19 22.50
N PRO A 15 22.19 -11.04 22.02
CA PRO A 15 22.54 -10.94 20.62
C PRO A 15 23.57 -12.03 20.28
N PRO A 16 23.42 -12.75 19.15
CA PRO A 16 24.57 -13.43 18.56
C PRO A 16 25.67 -12.37 18.46
N SER A 17 26.91 -12.69 18.88
CA SER A 17 28.15 -11.89 18.78
C SER A 17 27.99 -10.39 18.45
N PRO A 18 28.57 -9.43 19.21
CA PRO A 18 28.48 -7.99 18.90
C PRO A 18 29.05 -7.59 17.52
N TRP A 19 29.64 -8.56 16.82
CA TRP A 19 30.13 -8.50 15.45
C TRP A 19 29.10 -9.00 14.44
N LEU A 20 28.77 -8.15 13.48
CA LEU A 20 28.21 -8.58 12.20
C LEU A 20 29.35 -8.78 11.18
N LYS A 21 29.20 -9.80 10.35
CA LYS A 21 30.18 -10.12 9.31
C LYS A 21 29.51 -10.66 8.07
N ASN A 22 30.13 -10.42 6.92
CA ASN A 22 29.82 -11.09 5.67
C ASN A 22 31.07 -11.22 4.81
N SER A 23 31.12 -12.26 3.98
CA SER A 23 32.20 -12.53 3.05
C SER A 23 31.66 -12.45 1.62
N ALA A 24 31.81 -11.30 0.98
CA ALA A 24 31.39 -11.11 -0.42
C ALA A 24 32.63 -11.02 -1.31
N ASN A 25 32.65 -11.73 -2.45
CA ASN A 25 33.77 -11.72 -3.40
C ASN A 25 35.15 -12.01 -2.76
N LYS A 26 35.17 -12.89 -1.74
CA LYS A 26 36.36 -13.22 -0.94
C LYS A 26 36.95 -12.00 -0.19
N ILE A 27 36.13 -11.01 0.11
CA ILE A 27 36.43 -9.86 0.97
C ILE A 27 35.58 -10.01 2.22
N ASP A 28 36.23 -10.09 3.37
CA ASP A 28 35.53 -10.20 4.65
C ASP A 28 35.32 -8.80 5.23
N TYR A 29 34.05 -8.44 5.37
CA TYR A 29 33.55 -7.18 5.94
C TYR A 29 33.10 -7.41 7.37
N TRP A 30 33.36 -6.42 8.22
CA TRP A 30 33.09 -6.52 9.65
C TRP A 30 32.52 -5.21 10.19
N LEU A 31 31.60 -5.35 11.14
CA LEU A 31 30.97 -4.25 11.85
C LEU A 31 30.84 -4.60 13.33
N HIS A 32 31.24 -3.67 14.20
CA HIS A 32 30.87 -3.69 15.61
C HIS A 32 29.53 -2.97 15.78
N VAL A 33 28.48 -3.73 16.08
CA VAL A 33 27.10 -3.19 16.17
C VAL A 33 26.97 -2.04 17.17
N PRO A 34 27.53 -2.10 18.40
CA PRO A 34 27.36 -1.05 19.40
C PRO A 34 28.02 0.29 19.02
N THR A 35 29.24 0.26 18.48
CA THR A 35 30.00 1.49 18.19
C THR A 35 29.86 1.95 16.75
N LYS A 36 29.25 1.14 15.88
CA LYS A 36 29.16 1.32 14.42
C LYS A 36 30.52 1.33 13.70
N GLU A 37 31.61 1.09 14.43
CA GLU A 37 32.95 0.97 13.86
C GLU A 37 33.03 -0.25 12.95
N CYS A 38 33.57 -0.05 11.76
CA CYS A 38 33.61 -1.09 10.74
C CYS A 38 34.98 -1.18 10.06
N GLY A 39 35.18 -2.28 9.35
CA GLY A 39 36.48 -2.56 8.76
C GLY A 39 36.47 -3.73 7.81
N ILE A 40 37.65 -3.95 7.23
CA ILE A 40 37.88 -4.97 6.21
C ILE A 40 39.04 -5.84 6.65
N SER A 41 38.94 -7.15 6.43
CA SER A 41 40.08 -8.03 6.64
C SER A 41 41.28 -7.58 5.82
N LEU A 42 42.49 -7.75 6.35
CA LEU A 42 43.74 -7.44 5.66
C LEU A 42 43.83 -8.09 4.25
N ARG A 43 43.33 -9.33 4.12
CA ARG A 43 43.26 -10.04 2.83
C ARG A 43 42.23 -9.42 1.88
N GLY A 44 41.09 -8.99 2.39
CA GLY A 44 40.09 -8.25 1.63
C GLY A 44 40.63 -6.92 1.12
N LEU A 45 41.28 -6.15 2.01
CA LEU A 45 41.89 -4.87 1.67
C LEU A 45 42.97 -5.00 0.59
N SER A 46 43.80 -6.06 0.64
CA SER A 46 44.83 -6.27 -0.40
C SER A 46 44.22 -6.48 -1.78
N ARG A 47 43.07 -7.15 -1.86
CA ARG A 47 42.31 -7.31 -3.11
C ARG A 47 41.73 -5.98 -3.60
N LEU A 48 41.09 -5.23 -2.71
CA LEU A 48 40.52 -3.91 -3.03
C LEU A 48 41.59 -2.93 -3.51
N CYS A 49 42.81 -3.01 -2.97
CA CYS A 49 43.93 -2.17 -3.38
C CYS A 49 44.68 -2.68 -4.62
N GLY A 50 44.43 -3.91 -5.09
CA GLY A 50 45.18 -4.51 -6.20
C GLY A 50 46.67 -4.77 -5.86
N VAL A 51 46.96 -5.15 -4.61
CA VAL A 51 48.34 -5.38 -4.13
C VAL A 51 48.45 -6.69 -3.35
N HIS A 52 49.69 -7.18 -3.21
CA HIS A 52 49.96 -8.35 -2.40
C HIS A 52 49.76 -8.05 -0.91
N ILE A 53 49.25 -9.04 -0.15
CA ILE A 53 48.94 -8.88 1.28
C ILE A 53 50.18 -8.49 2.11
N SER A 54 51.36 -9.00 1.73
CA SER A 54 52.62 -8.65 2.40
C SER A 54 52.98 -7.18 2.28
N THR A 55 52.58 -6.51 1.19
CA THR A 55 52.81 -5.08 0.99
C THR A 55 52.08 -4.26 2.04
N LEU A 56 50.81 -4.58 2.30
CA LEU A 56 50.01 -3.93 3.34
C LEU A 56 50.55 -4.25 4.73
N GLN A 57 50.90 -5.51 4.99
CA GLN A 57 51.49 -5.93 6.27
C GLN A 57 52.78 -5.18 6.57
N ASN A 58 53.67 -5.03 5.59
CA ASN A 58 54.93 -4.33 5.76
C ASN A 58 54.70 -2.83 6.01
N ALA A 59 53.74 -2.21 5.32
CA ALA A 59 53.38 -0.81 5.56
C ALA A 59 52.87 -0.59 7.00
N ILE A 60 51.95 -1.44 7.48
CA ILE A 60 51.43 -1.39 8.85
C ILE A 60 52.56 -1.59 9.87
N ARG A 61 53.40 -2.63 9.69
CA ARG A 61 54.53 -2.90 10.60
C ARG A 61 55.51 -1.74 10.65
N ASN A 62 55.81 -1.12 9.52
CA ASN A 62 56.74 0.01 9.45
C ASN A 62 56.15 1.26 10.13
N ALA A 63 54.86 1.54 9.93
CA ALA A 63 54.18 2.65 10.59
C ALA A 63 54.11 2.46 12.11
N GLN A 64 53.84 1.23 12.58
CA GLN A 64 53.85 0.90 14.01
C GLN A 64 55.25 1.03 14.65
N LYS A 65 56.32 0.57 13.97
CA LYS A 65 57.70 0.73 14.43
C LYS A 65 58.12 2.20 14.57
N ASN A 66 57.70 3.04 13.62
CA ASN A 66 57.98 4.48 13.66
C ASN A 66 57.21 5.22 14.77
N SER A 67 56.15 4.61 15.31
CA SER A 67 55.35 5.18 16.41
C SER A 67 55.94 4.82 17.80
N GLN A 68 56.79 3.80 17.89
CA GLN A 68 57.39 3.31 19.15
C GLN A 68 58.81 3.85 19.43
N LYS A 69 59.49 4.44 18.44
CA LYS A 69 60.80 5.06 18.66
C LYS A 69 60.65 6.48 19.20
N VAL A 70 60.62 6.60 20.54
CA VAL A 70 60.99 7.82 21.25
C VAL A 70 62.50 7.78 21.42
N GLY A 71 63.24 8.49 20.57
CA GLY A 71 64.69 8.56 20.66
C GLY A 71 65.30 9.03 19.35
N GLU A 72 65.96 10.18 19.41
CA GLU A 72 66.73 10.80 18.33
C GLU A 72 67.95 9.95 17.98
N GLU A 73 67.78 8.77 17.39
CA GLU A 73 68.91 8.07 16.79
C GLU A 73 68.49 7.24 15.57
N VAL A 74 68.73 7.89 14.42
CA VAL A 74 69.08 7.33 13.12
C VAL A 74 68.14 6.26 12.54
N THR A 75 67.27 6.69 11.62
CA THR A 75 67.39 6.26 10.21
C THR A 75 66.61 7.21 9.29
N TYR A 76 67.34 7.97 8.47
CA TYR A 76 66.83 8.68 7.29
C TYR A 76 66.40 7.70 6.18
N LEU A 77 65.70 6.62 6.52
CA LEU A 77 65.03 5.78 5.54
C LEU A 77 63.83 6.58 5.05
N ARG A 78 63.93 7.12 3.81
CA ARG A 78 62.88 7.86 3.10
C ARG A 78 61.49 7.44 3.56
N GLU A 79 60.90 8.24 4.45
CA GLU A 79 59.56 7.99 4.97
C GLU A 79 58.62 8.05 3.77
N SER A 80 58.03 6.91 3.41
CA SER A 80 57.12 6.85 2.27
C SER A 80 55.91 7.74 2.53
N GLU A 81 55.33 8.32 1.46
CA GLU A 81 54.07 9.08 1.57
C GLU A 81 52.99 8.29 2.31
N LEU A 82 52.92 6.98 2.07
CA LEU A 82 51.99 6.09 2.75
C LEU A 82 52.29 5.99 4.27
N ASN A 83 53.56 5.87 4.68
CA ASN A 83 53.91 5.84 6.10
C ASN A 83 53.53 7.16 6.80
N LYS A 84 53.67 8.31 6.12
CA LYS A 84 53.23 9.60 6.66
C LYS A 84 51.72 9.65 6.91
N LEU A 85 50.93 9.12 5.96
CA LEU A 85 49.47 9.07 6.08
C LEU A 85 49.02 8.11 7.20
N LEU A 86 49.76 7.03 7.44
CA LEU A 86 49.44 6.02 8.45
C LEU A 86 49.96 6.37 9.86
N LYS A 87 50.80 7.39 10.00
CA LYS A 87 51.44 7.74 11.27
C LYS A 87 50.40 8.20 12.30
N GLY A 88 50.47 7.64 13.51
CA GLY A 88 49.57 8.00 14.62
C GLY A 88 48.12 7.49 14.46
N LYS A 89 47.86 6.59 13.51
CA LYS A 89 46.52 5.99 13.31
C LYS A 89 46.35 4.71 14.10
N THR A 90 45.13 4.48 14.57
CA THR A 90 44.67 3.19 15.11
C THR A 90 44.39 2.26 13.94
N PHE A 91 45.02 1.07 13.92
CA PHE A 91 45.00 0.22 12.73
C PHE A 91 43.88 -0.80 12.77
N PHE A 92 43.66 -1.40 13.93
CA PHE A 92 42.79 -2.56 14.05
C PHE A 92 41.50 -2.22 14.77
N LEU A 93 40.42 -2.82 14.31
CA LEU A 93 39.08 -2.62 14.86
C LEU A 93 38.98 -3.03 16.35
N GLU A 94 39.81 -4.00 16.76
CA GLU A 94 39.94 -4.43 18.17
C GLU A 94 40.53 -3.35 19.09
N GLU A 95 41.37 -2.45 18.55
CA GLU A 95 41.99 -1.37 19.32
C GLU A 95 40.98 -0.26 19.68
N VAL A 96 39.92 -0.11 18.89
CA VAL A 96 38.85 0.87 19.13
C VAL A 96 37.74 0.29 20.01
N THR A 97 37.43 -0.99 19.82
CA THR A 97 36.29 -1.65 20.49
C THR A 97 36.69 -2.38 21.77
N TYR A 98 37.99 -2.50 22.05
CA TYR A 98 38.57 -3.32 23.12
C TYR A 98 38.09 -4.79 23.09
N LEU A 99 37.65 -5.25 21.92
CA LEU A 99 37.10 -6.58 21.69
C LEU A 99 37.57 -7.08 20.32
N SER A 100 38.14 -8.29 20.26
CA SER A 100 38.60 -8.84 18.97
C SER A 100 37.44 -9.45 18.19
N PRO A 101 37.36 -9.21 16.86
CA PRO A 101 36.48 -9.96 15.96
C PRO A 101 36.82 -11.46 15.98
N MET A 102 35.82 -12.34 16.05
CA MET A 102 36.02 -13.80 16.20
C MET A 102 35.59 -14.58 14.95
N GLN A 103 36.44 -15.51 14.48
CA GLN A 103 36.13 -16.47 13.40
C GLN A 103 36.44 -17.91 13.86
N GLN A 104 35.85 -18.93 13.21
CA GLN A 104 36.15 -20.34 13.48
C GLN A 104 37.66 -20.59 13.25
N GLY A 105 38.46 -20.50 14.31
CA GLY A 105 39.92 -20.49 14.25
C GLY A 105 40.63 -19.44 15.13
N GLY A 106 39.90 -18.48 15.73
CA GLY A 106 40.44 -17.50 16.68
C GLY A 106 40.18 -16.04 16.29
N PRO A 107 40.85 -15.08 16.97
CA PRO A 107 40.69 -13.65 16.71
C PRO A 107 41.22 -13.27 15.31
N VAL A 108 40.48 -12.40 14.62
CA VAL A 108 40.81 -11.91 13.28
C VAL A 108 41.20 -10.45 13.33
N LYS A 109 42.35 -10.13 12.73
CA LYS A 109 42.79 -8.75 12.56
C LYS A 109 42.03 -8.07 11.42
N VAL A 110 41.08 -7.23 11.80
CA VAL A 110 40.29 -6.39 10.90
C VAL A 110 40.88 -4.98 10.89
N ILE A 111 41.14 -4.44 9.71
CA ILE A 111 41.66 -3.08 9.55
C ILE A 111 40.50 -2.10 9.61
N LEU A 112 40.63 -1.05 10.41
CA LEU A 112 39.64 0.01 10.57
C LEU A 112 39.36 0.70 9.23
N LEU A 113 38.10 1.06 8.95
CA LEU A 113 37.70 1.66 7.68
C LEU A 113 38.54 2.91 7.32
N GLU A 114 38.84 3.77 8.30
CA GLU A 114 39.69 4.95 8.08
C GLU A 114 41.03 4.56 7.45
N VAL A 115 41.68 3.54 7.99
CA VAL A 115 42.96 3.03 7.49
C VAL A 115 42.79 2.32 6.15
N CYS A 116 41.69 1.59 5.94
CA CYS A 116 41.34 1.03 4.63
C CYS A 116 41.27 2.14 3.55
N MET A 117 40.62 3.27 3.86
CA MET A 117 40.50 4.40 2.95
C MET A 117 41.84 5.02 2.59
N ILE A 118 42.78 5.10 3.54
CA ILE A 118 44.14 5.58 3.28
C ILE A 118 44.84 4.69 2.25
N PHE A 119 44.81 3.37 2.44
CA PHE A 119 45.42 2.42 1.49
C PHE A 119 44.75 2.48 0.11
N ILE A 120 43.42 2.49 0.05
CA ILE A 120 42.67 2.54 -1.21
C ILE A 120 42.99 3.83 -1.97
N ARG A 121 42.93 4.99 -1.33
CA ARG A 121 43.27 6.28 -1.96
C ARG A 121 44.72 6.30 -2.44
N TYR A 122 45.66 5.86 -1.59
CA TYR A 122 47.07 5.83 -1.95
C TYR A 122 47.32 4.97 -3.21
N TYR A 123 46.78 3.76 -3.26
CA TYR A 123 46.99 2.88 -4.41
C TYR A 123 46.19 3.31 -5.66
N ALA A 124 45.04 3.96 -5.48
CA ALA A 124 44.33 4.58 -6.59
C ALA A 124 45.18 5.71 -7.22
N MET A 125 45.81 6.56 -6.40
CA MET A 125 46.73 7.60 -6.87
C MET A 125 48.00 7.03 -7.55
N LYS A 126 48.40 5.81 -7.19
CA LYS A 126 49.48 5.07 -7.90
C LYS A 126 48.99 4.29 -9.13
N GLY A 127 47.74 4.50 -9.55
CA GLY A 127 47.19 3.93 -10.79
C GLY A 127 46.73 2.47 -10.68
N LYS A 128 46.51 1.93 -9.48
CA LYS A 128 45.97 0.57 -9.31
C LYS A 128 44.49 0.55 -9.66
N ILE A 129 44.14 -0.24 -10.68
CA ILE A 129 42.79 -0.29 -11.26
C ILE A 129 41.75 -0.73 -10.22
N GLU A 130 42.07 -1.75 -9.40
CA GLU A 130 41.20 -2.25 -8.35
C GLU A 130 40.91 -1.18 -7.30
N ALA A 131 41.93 -0.39 -6.93
CA ALA A 131 41.79 0.69 -5.97
C ALA A 131 40.93 1.84 -6.52
N ILE A 132 41.09 2.17 -7.81
CA ILE A 132 40.26 3.17 -8.50
C ILE A 132 38.79 2.72 -8.54
N LYS A 133 38.54 1.45 -8.92
CA LYS A 133 37.18 0.88 -8.92
C LYS A 133 36.55 0.90 -7.54
N THR A 134 37.33 0.54 -6.51
CA THR A 134 36.85 0.57 -5.12
C THR A 134 36.53 1.99 -4.67
N LEU A 135 37.38 2.97 -5.02
CA LEU A 135 37.15 4.36 -4.68
C LEU A 135 35.90 4.93 -5.35
N ALA A 136 35.65 4.57 -6.61
CA ALA A 136 34.42 4.93 -7.32
C ALA A 136 33.19 4.34 -6.60
N LEU A 137 33.22 3.03 -6.32
CA LEU A 137 32.14 2.33 -5.62
C LEU A 137 31.83 2.95 -4.25
N PHE A 138 32.87 3.31 -3.49
CA PHE A 138 32.71 3.96 -2.19
C PHE A 138 32.26 5.42 -2.30
N SER A 139 32.51 6.10 -3.41
CA SER A 139 32.01 7.46 -3.63
C SER A 139 30.52 7.47 -3.93
N ASP A 140 30.01 6.44 -4.60
CA ASP A 140 28.58 6.33 -4.94
C ASP A 140 27.69 6.10 -3.70
N PHE A 141 28.19 5.32 -2.72
CA PHE A 141 27.39 4.89 -1.56
C PHE A 141 27.84 5.45 -0.21
N GLY A 142 29.09 5.94 -0.11
CA GLY A 142 29.77 6.12 1.16
C GLY A 142 30.41 4.81 1.64
N ALA A 143 31.69 4.82 1.99
CA ALA A 143 32.44 3.61 2.31
C ALA A 143 31.90 2.85 3.54
N GLU A 144 31.43 3.58 4.56
CA GLU A 144 30.83 3.02 5.76
C GLU A 144 29.48 2.35 5.44
N GLN A 145 28.60 3.08 4.75
CA GLN A 145 27.29 2.57 4.33
C GLN A 145 27.43 1.35 3.42
N PHE A 146 28.43 1.35 2.54
CA PHE A 146 28.74 0.18 1.73
C PHE A 146 29.04 -1.04 2.61
N ILE A 147 29.90 -0.90 3.64
CA ILE A 147 30.20 -2.00 4.56
C ILE A 147 28.95 -2.44 5.34
N PHE A 148 28.12 -1.51 5.80
CA PHE A 148 26.86 -1.82 6.49
C PHE A 148 25.95 -2.68 5.64
N ILE A 149 25.75 -2.31 4.37
CA ILE A 149 24.99 -3.10 3.39
C ILE A 149 25.61 -4.49 3.22
N GLN A 150 26.94 -4.58 3.08
CA GLN A 150 27.61 -5.87 2.93
C GLN A 150 27.35 -6.80 4.11
N VAL A 151 27.37 -6.30 5.34
CA VAL A 151 27.15 -7.12 6.54
C VAL A 151 25.67 -7.30 6.91
N GLY A 152 24.75 -6.82 6.07
CA GLY A 152 23.31 -6.85 6.33
C GLY A 152 22.90 -5.99 7.53
N PHE A 153 23.73 -5.00 7.90
CA PHE A 153 23.41 -4.05 8.94
C PHE A 153 22.63 -2.89 8.35
N ILE A 154 21.41 -2.73 8.82
CA ILE A 154 20.63 -1.54 8.61
C ILE A 154 20.84 -0.74 9.90
N PRO A 155 21.61 0.36 9.90
CA PRO A 155 21.64 1.22 11.07
C PRO A 155 20.20 1.57 11.38
N ARG A 156 19.73 1.28 12.61
CA ARG A 156 18.40 1.73 13.01
C ARG A 156 18.34 3.21 12.67
N PRO A 157 17.44 3.62 11.76
CA PRO A 157 17.31 5.02 11.47
C PRO A 157 17.00 5.69 12.80
N GLU A 158 17.59 6.85 13.06
CA GLU A 158 17.10 7.65 14.17
C GLU A 158 15.61 7.85 13.93
N SER A 159 14.79 7.65 14.96
CA SER A 159 13.35 7.82 14.83
C SER A 159 12.81 8.64 15.99
N ILE A 160 11.72 9.34 15.72
CA ILE A 160 10.98 10.13 16.69
C ILE A 160 9.50 9.75 16.60
N MET A 161 8.82 9.76 17.74
CA MET A 161 7.37 9.56 17.81
C MET A 161 6.68 10.91 17.70
N LEU A 162 5.82 11.08 16.70
CA LEU A 162 4.99 12.26 16.46
C LEU A 162 3.52 11.80 16.42
N ASP A 163 2.71 12.20 17.41
CA ASP A 163 1.30 11.80 17.55
C ASP A 163 1.06 10.29 17.33
N ASP A 164 1.83 9.45 18.04
CA ASP A 164 1.80 7.98 17.95
C ASP A 164 2.27 7.37 16.61
N ILE A 165 2.78 8.18 15.69
CA ILE A 165 3.39 7.72 14.44
C ILE A 165 4.92 7.83 14.55
N GLU A 166 5.62 6.72 14.31
CA GLU A 166 7.07 6.72 14.22
C GLU A 166 7.51 7.37 12.90
N TYR A 167 8.43 8.33 12.96
CA TYR A 167 9.09 8.91 11.80
C TYR A 167 10.58 8.65 11.86
N LEU A 168 11.17 8.25 10.73
CA LEU A 168 12.62 8.20 10.57
C LEU A 168 13.14 9.62 10.36
N ILE A 169 14.20 9.99 11.08
CA ILE A 169 14.78 11.34 11.06
C ILE A 169 16.22 11.33 10.56
N ALA A 170 16.59 12.40 9.87
CA ALA A 170 17.97 12.73 9.55
C ALA A 170 18.21 14.22 9.79
N LYS A 171 19.42 14.55 10.27
CA LYS A 171 19.81 15.92 10.63
C LYS A 171 21.02 16.34 9.83
N GLU A 172 20.99 17.55 9.28
CA GLU A 172 22.12 18.10 8.54
C GLU A 172 22.34 19.57 8.91
N THR A 173 23.60 19.90 9.22
CA THR A 173 23.99 21.29 9.49
C THR A 173 24.15 22.04 8.18
N VAL A 174 23.38 23.11 8.00
CA VAL A 174 23.39 23.94 6.80
C VAL A 174 23.91 25.34 7.11
N GLN A 175 24.82 25.83 6.29
CA GLN A 175 25.29 27.21 6.36
C GLN A 175 24.27 28.14 5.70
N VAL A 176 23.44 28.81 6.51
CA VAL A 176 22.37 29.72 6.04
C VAL A 176 22.97 31.02 5.50
N ASN A 177 24.01 31.53 6.15
CA ASN A 177 24.79 32.68 5.69
C ASN A 177 26.25 32.60 6.20
N LYS A 178 27.08 33.60 5.89
CA LYS A 178 28.52 33.59 6.23
C LYS A 178 28.81 33.42 7.74
N SER A 179 27.89 33.81 8.63
CA SER A 179 28.08 33.78 10.08
C SER A 179 27.11 32.84 10.82
N ARG A 180 26.18 32.18 10.12
CA ARG A 180 25.10 31.40 10.73
C ARG A 180 25.01 29.99 10.13
N GLN A 181 25.09 29.00 11.00
CA GLN A 181 24.82 27.59 10.72
C GLN A 181 23.60 27.15 11.53
N GLU A 182 22.74 26.35 10.92
CA GLU A 182 21.53 25.83 11.55
C GLU A 182 21.34 24.36 11.22
N GLU A 183 20.63 23.63 12.06
CA GLU A 183 20.26 22.23 11.80
C GLU A 183 18.97 22.16 10.98
N VAL A 184 18.95 21.30 9.96
CA VAL A 184 17.78 20.98 9.14
C VAL A 184 17.40 19.54 9.38
N GLN A 185 16.11 19.30 9.64
CA GLN A 185 15.56 17.98 9.89
C GLN A 185 14.76 17.46 8.71
N PHE A 186 15.03 16.21 8.34
CA PHE A 186 14.35 15.47 7.29
C PHE A 186 13.59 14.30 7.91
N PHE A 187 12.39 14.04 7.38
CA PHE A 187 11.49 13.03 7.93
C PHE A 187 11.03 12.06 6.84
N THR A 188 10.93 10.78 7.18
CA THR A 188 10.25 9.76 6.36
C THR A 188 9.36 8.88 7.23
N ASN A 189 8.11 8.73 6.84
CA ASN A 189 7.19 7.78 7.45
C ASN A 189 7.60 6.34 7.03
N PRO A 190 7.95 5.45 7.97
CA PRO A 190 8.43 4.10 7.68
C PRO A 190 7.34 3.17 7.11
N LEU A 191 6.06 3.50 7.28
CA LEU A 191 4.94 2.69 6.79
C LEU A 191 4.51 3.11 5.38
N THR A 192 4.42 4.42 5.13
CA THR A 192 3.89 4.94 3.86
C THR A 192 4.98 5.36 2.88
N GLY A 193 6.20 5.61 3.36
CA GLY A 193 7.27 6.23 2.58
C GLY A 193 7.07 7.70 2.29
N GLU A 194 5.99 8.33 2.81
CA GLU A 194 5.82 9.78 2.71
C GLU A 194 6.94 10.48 3.47
N CYS A 195 7.55 11.48 2.85
CA CYS A 195 8.70 12.18 3.40
C CYS A 195 8.58 13.69 3.22
N GLY A 196 9.39 14.42 3.98
CA GLY A 196 9.33 15.86 4.02
C GLY A 196 10.47 16.51 4.80
N ILE A 197 10.42 17.84 4.83
CA ILE A 197 11.39 18.68 5.54
C ILE A 197 10.62 19.48 6.59
N GLU A 198 11.19 19.64 7.78
CA GLU A 198 10.68 20.56 8.80
C GLU A 198 10.52 21.97 8.19
N LEU A 199 9.40 22.64 8.48
CA LEU A 199 9.14 23.98 7.96
C LEU A 199 10.27 24.99 8.27
N GLN A 200 10.81 24.94 9.49
CA GLN A 200 11.90 25.81 9.92
C GLN A 200 13.19 25.49 9.16
N GLY A 201 13.50 24.21 8.97
CA GLY A 201 14.60 23.74 8.12
C GLY A 201 14.46 24.18 6.66
N LEU A 202 13.23 24.17 6.12
CA LEU A 202 12.93 24.64 4.76
C LEU A 202 13.26 26.14 4.59
N SER A 203 12.97 26.96 5.60
CA SER A 203 13.37 28.37 5.64
C SER A 203 14.90 28.55 5.57
N TYR A 204 15.66 27.71 6.28
CA TYR A 204 17.11 27.74 6.30
C TYR A 204 17.73 27.40 4.93
N ILE A 205 17.30 26.31 4.30
CA ILE A 205 17.80 25.92 2.97
C ILE A 205 17.37 26.89 1.86
N CYS A 206 16.30 27.67 2.08
CA CYS A 206 15.94 28.80 1.23
C CYS A 206 16.80 30.07 1.45
N GLY A 207 17.91 30.00 2.20
CA GLY A 207 18.77 31.14 2.49
C GLY A 207 18.23 32.05 3.59
N GLY A 208 17.56 31.46 4.58
CA GLY A 208 17.03 32.16 5.74
C GLY A 208 15.84 33.06 5.42
N VAL A 209 15.00 32.66 4.46
CA VAL A 209 13.75 33.37 4.15
C VAL A 209 12.86 33.37 5.38
N ALA A 210 12.26 34.51 5.73
CA ALA A 210 11.37 34.60 6.89
C ALA A 210 10.27 33.52 6.83
N LEU A 211 10.07 32.81 7.95
CA LEU A 211 9.12 31.70 8.06
C LEU A 211 7.73 32.08 7.54
N GLN A 212 7.29 33.32 7.81
CA GLN A 212 6.01 33.84 7.36
C GLN A 212 5.86 33.84 5.83
N HIS A 213 6.92 34.14 5.08
CA HIS A 213 6.87 34.12 3.61
C HIS A 213 6.75 32.70 3.07
N VAL A 214 7.44 31.74 3.70
CA VAL A 214 7.29 30.32 3.37
C VAL A 214 5.86 29.85 3.68
N LYS A 215 5.32 30.20 4.87
CA LYS A 215 3.93 29.89 5.24
C LYS A 215 2.91 30.48 4.27
N THR A 216 3.07 31.74 3.85
CA THR A 216 2.18 32.36 2.86
C THR A 216 2.18 31.60 1.54
N PHE A 217 3.35 31.12 1.09
CA PHE A 217 3.43 30.28 -0.10
C PHE A 217 2.77 28.91 0.12
N LEU A 218 2.98 28.27 1.28
CA LEU A 218 2.37 26.97 1.57
C LEU A 218 0.84 27.02 1.64
N ASN A 219 0.28 28.12 2.14
CA ASN A 219 -1.17 28.33 2.20
C ASN A 219 -1.84 28.40 0.83
N SER A 220 -1.10 28.61 -0.26
CA SER A 220 -1.62 28.54 -1.63
C SER A 220 -1.56 27.13 -2.24
N GLN A 221 -0.93 26.18 -1.54
CA GLN A 221 -0.80 24.78 -1.98
C GLN A 221 -1.90 23.92 -1.36
N THR A 222 -2.34 22.91 -2.10
CA THR A 222 -3.30 21.92 -1.58
C THR A 222 -2.56 20.90 -0.73
N ASP A 223 -2.98 20.74 0.53
CA ASP A 223 -2.44 19.76 1.48
C ASP A 223 -0.90 19.75 1.61
N PRO A 224 -0.29 20.86 2.09
CA PRO A 224 1.17 21.04 2.07
C PRO A 224 1.96 20.23 3.10
N TYR A 225 1.30 19.65 4.10
CA TYR A 225 1.96 19.00 5.23
C TYR A 225 1.73 17.49 5.25
N VAL A 226 2.72 16.73 5.69
CA VAL A 226 2.58 15.26 5.87
C VAL A 226 1.48 14.94 6.89
N GLN A 227 1.39 15.75 7.94
CA GLN A 227 0.28 15.73 8.90
C GLN A 227 -0.25 17.15 9.11
N ALA A 228 -1.54 17.32 8.91
CA ALA A 228 -2.20 18.59 9.21
C ALA A 228 -2.17 18.85 10.73
N ASN A 229 -1.82 20.08 11.12
CA ASN A 229 -1.84 20.59 12.50
C ASN A 229 -0.81 19.99 13.49
N HIS A 230 0.26 19.33 13.01
CA HIS A 230 1.35 18.85 13.87
C HIS A 230 2.34 19.99 14.25
N PRO A 231 2.83 20.07 15.51
CA PRO A 231 3.76 21.13 15.95
C PRO A 231 5.03 21.29 15.11
N GLU A 232 5.61 20.18 14.64
CA GLU A 232 6.85 20.12 13.86
C GLU A 232 6.66 20.55 12.40
N GLN A 233 5.40 20.71 11.94
CA GLN A 233 5.03 21.23 10.62
C GLN A 233 5.87 20.65 9.46
N ILE A 234 5.81 19.33 9.25
CA ILE A 234 6.58 18.64 8.21
C ILE A 234 5.97 18.93 6.83
N VAL A 235 6.68 19.66 5.98
CA VAL A 235 6.25 20.00 4.62
C VAL A 235 6.52 18.82 3.68
N LYS A 236 5.52 18.40 2.90
CA LYS A 236 5.65 17.27 1.97
C LYS A 236 6.77 17.51 0.96
N ALA A 237 7.52 16.47 0.63
CA ALA A 237 8.65 16.55 -0.30
C ALA A 237 8.28 17.18 -1.67
N SER A 238 7.12 16.81 -2.23
CA SER A 238 6.61 17.40 -3.48
C SER A 238 6.42 18.93 -3.38
N VAL A 239 5.99 19.41 -2.22
CA VAL A 239 5.77 20.83 -1.96
C VAL A 239 7.07 21.54 -1.62
N CYS A 240 8.02 20.88 -0.95
CA CYS A 240 9.37 21.41 -0.76
C CYS A 240 10.06 21.74 -2.11
N THR A 241 9.88 20.91 -3.14
CA THR A 241 10.38 21.21 -4.49
C THR A 241 9.81 22.52 -5.03
N LEU A 242 8.49 22.73 -4.90
CA LEU A 242 7.84 23.98 -5.34
C LEU A 242 8.35 25.20 -4.58
N VAL A 243 8.58 25.06 -3.27
CA VAL A 243 9.13 26.13 -2.42
C VAL A 243 10.55 26.49 -2.87
N LEU A 244 11.42 25.50 -3.08
CA LEU A 244 12.79 25.71 -3.53
C LEU A 244 12.84 26.38 -4.92
N GLU A 245 12.01 25.92 -5.85
CA GLU A 245 11.89 26.50 -7.19
C GLU A 245 11.37 27.95 -7.13
N HIS A 246 10.36 28.21 -6.29
CA HIS A 246 9.81 29.55 -6.12
C HIS A 246 10.87 30.52 -5.60
N PHE A 247 11.48 30.24 -4.45
CA PHE A 247 12.47 31.14 -3.85
C PHE A 247 13.80 31.21 -4.60
N GLY A 248 14.15 30.14 -5.33
CA GLY A 248 15.34 30.10 -6.18
C GLY A 248 15.19 30.93 -7.45
N ASN A 249 14.06 30.82 -8.16
CA ASN A 249 13.95 31.30 -9.54
C ASN A 249 12.91 32.42 -9.75
N HIS A 250 11.82 32.40 -9.00
CA HIS A 250 10.64 33.24 -9.25
C HIS A 250 10.51 34.41 -8.27
N HIS A 251 10.89 34.20 -7.01
CA HIS A 251 10.82 35.21 -5.95
C HIS A 251 11.88 36.31 -6.15
N LYS A 252 11.55 37.53 -5.73
CA LYS A 252 12.48 38.68 -5.71
C LYS A 252 12.70 39.15 -4.26
N PRO A 253 13.95 39.18 -3.76
CA PRO A 253 15.17 38.72 -4.42
C PRO A 253 15.24 37.19 -4.51
N ARG A 254 15.92 36.71 -5.55
CA ARG A 254 16.22 35.28 -5.75
C ARG A 254 17.22 34.79 -4.72
N LYS A 255 17.07 33.56 -4.28
CA LYS A 255 17.93 32.95 -3.25
C LYS A 255 18.85 31.91 -3.88
N THR A 256 20.14 32.23 -3.94
CA THR A 256 21.17 31.33 -4.49
C THR A 256 21.28 30.01 -3.73
N LEU A 257 21.11 30.04 -2.40
CA LEU A 257 21.11 28.82 -1.58
C LEU A 257 19.92 27.92 -1.93
N ALA A 258 18.73 28.49 -2.17
CA ALA A 258 17.57 27.73 -2.63
C ALA A 258 17.85 27.05 -3.98
N GLN A 259 18.51 27.73 -4.93
CA GLN A 259 18.89 27.14 -6.22
C GLN A 259 19.91 26.01 -6.09
N GLN A 260 20.81 26.08 -5.11
CA GLN A 260 21.77 25.00 -4.84
C GLN A 260 21.05 23.78 -4.28
N TRP A 261 20.18 23.99 -3.28
CA TRP A 261 19.39 22.92 -2.68
C TRP A 261 18.38 22.31 -3.64
N ASP A 262 17.79 23.10 -4.55
CA ASP A 262 16.94 22.59 -5.64
C ASP A 262 17.69 21.60 -6.54
N LYS A 263 18.97 21.88 -6.85
CA LYS A 263 19.83 20.94 -7.59
C LYS A 263 20.18 19.70 -6.78
N THR A 264 20.55 19.88 -5.51
CA THR A 264 20.88 18.76 -4.59
C THR A 264 19.67 17.86 -4.35
N LEU A 265 18.48 18.42 -4.29
CA LEU A 265 17.20 17.74 -4.03
C LEU A 265 16.36 17.55 -5.29
N LYS A 266 16.96 17.57 -6.49
CA LYS A 266 16.23 17.43 -7.77
C LYS A 266 15.32 16.20 -7.82
N HIS A 267 15.74 15.13 -7.14
CA HIS A 267 14.93 13.93 -6.87
C HIS A 267 14.68 13.80 -5.38
N ILE A 268 13.92 14.75 -4.82
CA ILE A 268 13.81 14.95 -3.37
C ILE A 268 13.40 13.69 -2.62
N VAL A 269 12.42 12.92 -3.12
CA VAL A 269 11.94 11.71 -2.44
C VAL A 269 13.05 10.66 -2.28
N PRO A 270 13.71 10.18 -3.36
CA PRO A 270 14.87 9.29 -3.22
C PRO A 270 15.99 9.83 -2.32
N VAL A 271 16.27 11.14 -2.38
CA VAL A 271 17.32 11.76 -1.56
C VAL A 271 16.94 11.76 -0.09
N LEU A 272 15.69 12.08 0.27
CA LEU A 272 15.22 12.05 1.65
C LEU A 272 15.14 10.61 2.18
N HIS A 273 14.70 9.66 1.36
CA HIS A 273 14.74 8.23 1.71
C HIS A 273 16.17 7.78 2.00
N GLN A 274 17.14 8.17 1.18
CA GLN A 274 18.55 7.88 1.41
C GLN A 274 19.05 8.52 2.71
N LYS A 275 18.75 9.82 2.94
CA LYS A 275 19.18 10.54 4.15
C LYS A 275 18.63 9.91 5.43
N THR A 276 17.36 9.52 5.40
CA THR A 276 16.66 8.89 6.54
C THR A 276 16.88 7.39 6.64
N ASN A 277 17.72 6.80 5.79
CA ASN A 277 17.92 5.34 5.71
C ASN A 277 16.60 4.56 5.59
N TYR A 278 15.60 5.14 4.91
CA TYR A 278 14.32 4.48 4.67
C TYR A 278 14.49 3.31 3.71
N GLN A 279 13.87 2.19 4.06
CA GLN A 279 13.72 1.03 3.19
C GLN A 279 12.23 0.78 3.04
N ALA A 280 11.77 0.66 1.79
CA ALA A 280 10.39 0.30 1.53
C ALA A 280 10.07 -1.02 2.23
N PRO A 281 8.94 -1.12 2.97
CA PRO A 281 8.47 -2.38 3.50
C PRO A 281 8.46 -3.41 2.36
N ALA A 282 9.06 -4.58 2.60
CA ALA A 282 8.97 -5.67 1.64
C ALA A 282 7.49 -6.02 1.49
N VAL A 283 6.92 -5.76 0.30
CA VAL A 283 5.52 -6.07 0.01
C VAL A 283 5.31 -7.54 0.29
N THR A 284 4.58 -7.82 1.36
CA THR A 284 4.22 -9.20 1.71
C THR A 284 3.11 -9.66 0.76
N ASP A 285 3.02 -10.96 0.48
CA ASP A 285 1.95 -11.52 -0.36
C ASP A 285 0.55 -11.13 0.12
N ARG A 286 0.41 -10.89 1.43
CA ARG A 286 -0.81 -10.39 2.07
C ARG A 286 -1.16 -8.95 1.67
N GLU A 287 -0.17 -8.06 1.56
CA GLU A 287 -0.39 -6.68 1.14
C GLU A 287 -0.79 -6.60 -0.32
N THR A 288 -0.18 -7.43 -1.18
CA THR A 288 -0.60 -7.58 -2.59
C THR A 288 -2.05 -8.05 -2.69
N GLN A 289 -2.46 -9.02 -1.87
CA GLN A 289 -3.85 -9.49 -1.81
C GLN A 289 -4.82 -8.41 -1.33
N LEU A 290 -4.43 -7.61 -0.33
CA LEU A 290 -5.26 -6.52 0.19
C LEU A 290 -5.42 -5.39 -0.84
N VAL A 291 -4.35 -5.03 -1.57
CA VAL A 291 -4.41 -4.06 -2.66
C VAL A 291 -5.37 -4.54 -3.74
N GLN A 292 -5.27 -5.81 -4.14
CA GLN A 292 -6.19 -6.40 -5.12
C GLN A 292 -7.65 -6.34 -4.64
N GLN A 293 -7.93 -6.72 -3.38
CA GLN A 293 -9.28 -6.64 -2.82
C GLN A 293 -9.81 -5.20 -2.78
N VAL A 294 -8.97 -4.22 -2.45
CA VAL A 294 -9.36 -2.82 -2.43
C VAL A 294 -9.72 -2.31 -3.82
N ASP A 295 -8.97 -2.73 -4.84
CA ASP A 295 -9.26 -2.34 -6.22
C ASP A 295 -10.54 -3.02 -6.76
N ASP A 296 -10.73 -4.31 -6.46
CA ASP A 296 -11.98 -5.03 -6.77
C ASP A 296 -13.20 -4.34 -6.13
N LEU A 297 -13.06 -3.89 -4.88
CA LEU A 297 -14.12 -3.15 -4.17
C LEU A 297 -14.38 -1.76 -4.77
N LYS A 298 -13.35 -1.06 -5.25
CA LYS A 298 -13.53 0.24 -5.92
C LYS A 298 -14.28 0.08 -7.23
N ASP A 299 -13.96 -0.95 -8.01
CA ASP A 299 -14.63 -1.24 -9.26
C ASP A 299 -16.12 -1.57 -9.03
N GLU A 300 -16.42 -2.36 -8.00
CA GLU A 300 -17.80 -2.65 -7.62
C GLU A 300 -18.54 -1.39 -7.14
N VAL A 301 -17.91 -0.52 -6.36
CA VAL A 301 -18.50 0.76 -5.95
C VAL A 301 -18.76 1.67 -7.16
N ALA A 302 -17.86 1.69 -8.14
CA ALA A 302 -18.06 2.46 -9.37
C ALA A 302 -19.25 1.92 -10.19
N ARG A 303 -19.35 0.60 -10.32
CA ARG A 303 -20.49 -0.08 -10.97
C ARG A 303 -21.81 0.25 -10.27
N LEU A 304 -21.85 0.15 -8.94
CA LEU A 304 -23.04 0.47 -8.14
C LEU A 304 -23.46 1.94 -8.28
N LYS A 305 -22.50 2.88 -8.33
CA LYS A 305 -22.78 4.30 -8.58
C LYS A 305 -23.34 4.56 -9.97
N GLN A 306 -22.82 3.87 -10.98
CA GLN A 306 -23.35 3.96 -12.35
C GLN A 306 -24.79 3.44 -12.41
N LEU A 307 -25.05 2.28 -11.80
CA LEU A 307 -26.41 1.74 -11.69
C LEU A 307 -27.33 2.71 -10.96
N LEU A 308 -26.90 3.30 -9.84
CA LEU A 308 -27.69 4.29 -9.10
C LEU A 308 -28.08 5.51 -9.97
N LYS A 309 -27.14 5.99 -10.80
CA LYS A 309 -27.38 7.13 -11.71
C LYS A 309 -28.36 6.78 -12.83
N GLU A 310 -28.34 5.55 -13.33
CA GLU A 310 -29.32 5.05 -14.31
C GLU A 310 -30.71 4.87 -13.67
N GLU A 311 -30.76 4.52 -12.38
CA GLU A 311 -31.99 4.34 -11.58
C GLU A 311 -32.67 5.67 -11.17
N GLU A 312 -31.93 6.77 -11.01
CA GLU A 312 -32.49 8.09 -10.67
C GLU A 312 -33.33 8.72 -11.79
N ALA A 313 -33.12 8.32 -13.05
CA ALA A 313 -33.72 8.96 -14.21
C ALA A 313 -35.16 8.50 -14.56
N LYS A 314 -35.73 7.43 -13.94
CA LYS A 314 -36.95 6.74 -14.44
C LYS A 314 -38.09 6.47 -13.43
N GLY A 315 -38.12 7.16 -12.28
CA GLY A 315 -39.30 7.38 -11.42
C GLY A 315 -40.13 6.16 -10.96
N ASN A 316 -41.16 5.76 -11.72
CA ASN A 316 -42.08 4.67 -11.33
C ASN A 316 -41.55 3.27 -11.65
N LYS A 317 -40.74 3.10 -12.71
CA LYS A 317 -40.04 1.84 -13.00
C LYS A 317 -39.04 1.47 -11.90
N LYS A 318 -38.65 2.44 -11.05
CA LYS A 318 -37.62 2.32 -10.01
C LYS A 318 -37.97 1.30 -8.91
N ARG A 319 -39.24 1.15 -8.52
CA ARG A 319 -39.62 0.26 -7.40
C ARG A 319 -39.79 -1.19 -7.82
N HIS A 320 -40.42 -1.43 -8.96
CA HIS A 320 -40.56 -2.77 -9.52
C HIS A 320 -39.19 -3.35 -9.94
N ARG A 321 -38.32 -2.52 -10.54
CA ARG A 321 -36.93 -2.91 -10.83
C ARG A 321 -36.09 -3.18 -9.59
N MET A 322 -36.19 -2.34 -8.56
CA MET A 322 -35.47 -2.54 -7.31
C MET A 322 -35.84 -3.88 -6.65
N MET A 323 -37.13 -4.23 -6.61
CA MET A 323 -37.59 -5.54 -6.14
C MET A 323 -36.99 -6.67 -6.99
N GLY A 324 -37.00 -6.50 -8.32
CA GLY A 324 -36.33 -7.39 -9.25
C GLY A 324 -34.85 -7.61 -8.97
N ARG A 325 -34.10 -6.54 -8.69
CA ARG A 325 -32.68 -6.59 -8.33
C ARG A 325 -32.43 -7.28 -7.00
N VAL A 326 -33.28 -7.07 -6.00
CA VAL A 326 -33.20 -7.77 -4.70
C VAL A 326 -33.35 -9.27 -4.91
N LEU A 327 -34.28 -9.69 -5.76
CA LEU A 327 -34.46 -11.11 -6.11
C LEU A 327 -33.27 -11.66 -6.91
N GLN A 328 -32.72 -10.90 -7.87
CA GLN A 328 -31.48 -11.27 -8.57
C GLN A 328 -30.28 -11.46 -7.64
N TRP A 329 -30.21 -10.67 -6.57
CA TRP A 329 -29.14 -10.78 -5.58
C TRP A 329 -29.34 -11.97 -4.63
N LYS A 330 -30.59 -12.22 -4.22
CA LYS A 330 -30.91 -13.30 -3.26
C LYS A 330 -30.92 -14.69 -3.92
N ILE A 331 -31.27 -14.78 -5.20
CA ILE A 331 -31.37 -16.04 -5.95
C ILE A 331 -30.07 -16.24 -6.76
N PRO A 332 -29.33 -17.34 -6.59
CA PRO A 332 -28.12 -17.58 -7.35
C PRO A 332 -28.37 -17.64 -8.87
N PRO A 333 -27.58 -16.92 -9.68
CA PRO A 333 -27.75 -16.92 -11.14
C PRO A 333 -27.45 -18.27 -11.79
N SER A 334 -26.78 -19.18 -11.08
CA SER A 334 -26.60 -20.56 -11.51
C SER A 334 -27.93 -21.33 -11.57
N CYS A 335 -28.91 -20.98 -10.73
CA CYS A 335 -30.15 -21.72 -10.57
C CYS A 335 -31.33 -21.13 -11.37
N TYR A 336 -31.41 -19.80 -11.46
CA TYR A 336 -32.49 -19.11 -12.18
C TYR A 336 -31.96 -18.03 -13.10
N GLU A 337 -32.58 -17.94 -14.25
CA GLU A 337 -32.52 -16.77 -15.11
C GLU A 337 -33.65 -15.81 -14.71
N VAL A 338 -33.29 -14.54 -14.45
CA VAL A 338 -34.19 -13.55 -13.90
C VAL A 338 -34.43 -12.46 -14.93
N HIS A 339 -35.58 -12.52 -15.59
CA HIS A 339 -35.98 -11.57 -16.62
C HIS A 339 -36.91 -10.51 -16.04
N LEU A 340 -36.51 -9.25 -16.19
CA LEU A 340 -37.29 -8.09 -15.75
C LEU A 340 -37.92 -7.43 -16.97
N GLU A 341 -39.23 -7.17 -16.90
CA GLU A 341 -39.94 -6.37 -17.91
C GLU A 341 -39.81 -6.95 -19.35
N GLU A 342 -40.06 -8.25 -19.54
CA GLU A 342 -40.08 -8.86 -20.89
C GLU A 342 -41.29 -8.36 -21.71
N ASP A 343 -41.03 -7.93 -22.95
CA ASP A 343 -42.07 -7.49 -23.89
C ASP A 343 -42.77 -8.70 -24.51
N THR A 344 -43.96 -9.03 -24.02
CA THR A 344 -44.71 -10.21 -24.47
C THR A 344 -45.58 -9.94 -25.72
N SER A 345 -45.45 -8.78 -26.39
CA SER A 345 -46.22 -8.46 -27.60
C SER A 345 -45.49 -7.53 -28.58
N HIS A 346 -46.02 -7.38 -29.81
CA HIS A 346 -45.45 -6.47 -30.83
C HIS A 346 -45.64 -4.97 -30.51
N VAL A 347 -46.38 -4.62 -29.47
CA VAL A 347 -46.60 -3.26 -28.96
C VAL A 347 -46.18 -3.24 -27.49
N ALA A 348 -45.24 -2.38 -27.12
CA ALA A 348 -44.64 -2.35 -25.78
C ALA A 348 -45.71 -2.26 -24.67
N GLN A 349 -46.02 -3.39 -24.06
CA GLN A 349 -46.87 -3.49 -22.87
C GLN A 349 -45.93 -3.72 -21.68
N LEU A 350 -45.70 -2.66 -20.91
CA LEU A 350 -44.83 -2.70 -19.75
C LEU A 350 -45.57 -3.38 -18.59
N LEU A 351 -45.31 -4.67 -18.37
CA LEU A 351 -45.73 -5.34 -17.14
C LEU A 351 -44.75 -5.03 -16.00
N ASP A 352 -45.27 -4.85 -14.80
CA ASP A 352 -44.52 -4.87 -13.53
C ASP A 352 -44.04 -6.30 -13.15
N GLY A 353 -43.72 -7.11 -14.15
CA GLY A 353 -43.58 -8.56 -14.07
C GLY A 353 -42.14 -9.03 -14.04
N LEU A 354 -41.83 -9.94 -13.14
CA LEU A 354 -40.58 -10.69 -13.10
C LEU A 354 -40.83 -12.13 -13.53
N ILE A 355 -40.04 -12.62 -14.47
CA ILE A 355 -40.05 -14.01 -14.90
C ILE A 355 -38.77 -14.68 -14.39
N LEU A 356 -38.95 -15.71 -13.57
CA LEU A 356 -37.87 -16.54 -13.04
C LEU A 356 -37.95 -17.88 -13.74
N LYS A 357 -37.00 -18.13 -14.64
CA LYS A 357 -36.88 -19.39 -15.37
C LYS A 357 -35.83 -20.26 -14.70
N ARG A 358 -36.22 -21.47 -14.32
CA ARG A 358 -35.31 -22.41 -13.69
C ARG A 358 -34.36 -23.01 -14.72
N ASN A 359 -33.07 -23.09 -14.39
CA ASN A 359 -32.10 -23.83 -15.20
C ASN A 359 -32.34 -25.34 -15.03
N PRO A 360 -32.65 -26.09 -16.11
CA PRO A 360 -33.16 -27.47 -16.02
C PRO A 360 -32.16 -28.47 -15.42
N GLN A 361 -30.89 -28.11 -15.33
CA GLN A 361 -29.81 -28.98 -14.83
C GLN A 361 -29.51 -28.80 -13.34
N GLN A 362 -30.20 -27.89 -12.62
CA GLN A 362 -29.87 -27.59 -11.22
C GLN A 362 -31.10 -27.65 -10.29
N GLN A 363 -30.95 -28.36 -9.17
CA GLN A 363 -31.87 -28.26 -8.04
C GLN A 363 -31.56 -27.01 -7.23
N LEU A 364 -32.60 -26.36 -6.71
CA LEU A 364 -32.45 -25.31 -5.71
C LEU A 364 -31.60 -25.85 -4.55
N PRO A 365 -30.46 -25.22 -4.23
CA PRO A 365 -29.67 -25.59 -3.07
C PRO A 365 -30.51 -25.57 -1.80
N ALA A 366 -30.42 -26.62 -0.98
CA ALA A 366 -31.22 -26.80 0.24
C ALA A 366 -31.01 -25.71 1.31
N ASN A 367 -29.98 -24.88 1.15
CA ASN A 367 -29.58 -23.80 2.05
C ASN A 367 -30.05 -22.40 1.61
N ILE A 368 -30.84 -22.29 0.55
CA ILE A 368 -31.42 -20.99 0.17
C ILE A 368 -32.67 -20.72 1.02
N GLU A 369 -32.58 -19.73 1.88
CA GLU A 369 -33.75 -19.15 2.55
C GLU A 369 -34.48 -18.22 1.58
N LEU A 370 -35.64 -18.67 1.09
CA LEU A 370 -36.57 -17.87 0.30
C LEU A 370 -37.58 -17.14 1.20
N PRO A 371 -38.11 -15.98 0.78
CA PRO A 371 -39.22 -15.34 1.46
C PRO A 371 -40.42 -16.27 1.62
N ASP A 372 -41.17 -16.11 2.71
CA ASP A 372 -42.36 -16.91 2.96
C ASP A 372 -43.35 -16.82 1.78
N GLY A 373 -43.83 -18.00 1.34
CA GLY A 373 -44.75 -18.13 0.21
C GLY A 373 -44.08 -18.22 -1.17
N LEU A 374 -42.80 -17.85 -1.31
CA LEU A 374 -42.08 -17.96 -2.59
C LEU A 374 -41.35 -19.31 -2.69
N THR A 375 -41.97 -20.30 -3.32
CA THR A 375 -41.45 -21.68 -3.40
C THR A 375 -40.55 -21.94 -4.60
N LEU A 376 -40.76 -21.22 -5.72
CA LEU A 376 -40.00 -21.33 -6.96
C LEU A 376 -39.90 -22.75 -7.55
N ASP A 377 -40.84 -23.61 -7.22
CA ASP A 377 -40.88 -25.04 -7.55
C ASP A 377 -41.22 -25.31 -9.03
N ALA A 378 -41.94 -24.40 -9.68
CA ALA A 378 -42.26 -24.48 -11.09
C ALA A 378 -41.05 -24.17 -11.99
N GLU A 379 -41.09 -24.66 -13.24
CA GLU A 379 -40.08 -24.36 -14.26
C GLU A 379 -40.04 -22.87 -14.58
N ILE A 380 -41.21 -22.23 -14.61
CA ILE A 380 -41.38 -20.81 -14.89
C ILE A 380 -42.22 -20.20 -13.77
N ASN A 381 -41.66 -19.20 -13.08
CA ASN A 381 -42.35 -18.51 -12.01
C ASN A 381 -42.57 -17.06 -12.45
N MET A 382 -43.83 -16.63 -12.52
CA MET A 382 -44.19 -15.28 -12.93
C MET A 382 -44.69 -14.51 -11.72
N LEU A 383 -44.11 -13.34 -11.50
CA LEU A 383 -44.38 -12.53 -10.33
C LEU A 383 -44.77 -11.12 -10.75
N THR A 384 -45.85 -10.59 -10.18
CA THR A 384 -46.15 -9.16 -10.20
C THR A 384 -45.92 -8.57 -8.81
N TYR A 385 -45.42 -7.34 -8.74
CA TYR A 385 -45.17 -6.65 -7.48
C TYR A 385 -45.90 -5.31 -7.42
N LYS A 386 -46.48 -4.98 -6.26
CA LYS A 386 -47.10 -3.68 -5.96
C LYS A 386 -46.51 -3.03 -4.72
N SER A 387 -45.89 -1.87 -4.92
CA SER A 387 -45.25 -1.07 -3.87
C SER A 387 -46.27 -0.41 -2.93
N PRO A 388 -45.87 0.20 -1.79
CA PRO A 388 -46.79 0.87 -0.87
C PRO A 388 -47.65 2.00 -1.48
N CYS A 389 -47.27 2.54 -2.65
CA CYS A 389 -48.06 3.56 -3.35
C CYS A 389 -49.03 2.99 -4.39
N GLU A 390 -49.05 1.66 -4.56
CA GLU A 390 -49.93 0.96 -5.50
C GLU A 390 -50.69 -0.13 -4.75
N SER A 391 -51.99 -0.26 -5.01
CA SER A 391 -52.78 -1.35 -4.44
C SER A 391 -52.86 -2.49 -5.44
N LEU A 392 -52.63 -3.73 -4.97
CA LEU A 392 -52.95 -4.92 -5.74
C LEU A 392 -54.47 -4.99 -5.91
N ASN A 393 -54.93 -4.99 -7.16
CA ASN A 393 -56.35 -4.97 -7.52
C ASN A 393 -56.68 -6.07 -8.54
N GLN A 394 -57.97 -6.25 -8.85
CA GLN A 394 -58.41 -7.32 -9.74
C GLN A 394 -57.88 -7.16 -11.17
N TRP A 395 -57.65 -5.92 -11.61
CA TRP A 395 -57.05 -5.64 -12.91
C TRP A 395 -55.61 -6.16 -12.98
N THR A 396 -54.78 -5.91 -11.95
CA THR A 396 -53.41 -6.45 -11.87
C THR A 396 -53.39 -7.98 -11.92
N ILE A 397 -54.35 -8.65 -11.29
CA ILE A 397 -54.48 -10.11 -11.36
C ILE A 397 -54.83 -10.57 -12.78
N GLN A 398 -55.74 -9.88 -13.45
CA GLN A 398 -56.09 -10.17 -14.85
C GLN A 398 -54.92 -9.94 -15.80
N GLU A 399 -54.12 -8.88 -15.57
CA GLU A 399 -52.89 -8.62 -16.31
C GLU A 399 -51.89 -9.77 -16.13
N LEU A 400 -51.60 -10.19 -14.89
CA LEU A 400 -50.70 -11.32 -14.62
C LEU A 400 -51.13 -12.59 -15.38
N ILE A 401 -52.44 -12.91 -15.37
CA ILE A 401 -52.99 -14.03 -16.12
C ILE A 401 -52.82 -13.83 -17.63
N GLY A 402 -53.07 -12.62 -18.13
CA GLY A 402 -52.85 -12.26 -19.53
C GLY A 402 -51.40 -12.48 -19.98
N HIS A 403 -50.43 -12.08 -19.16
CA HIS A 403 -49.01 -12.30 -19.42
C HIS A 403 -48.62 -13.76 -19.37
N TYR A 404 -49.14 -14.53 -18.42
CA TYR A 404 -48.99 -15.99 -18.42
C TYR A 404 -49.45 -16.59 -19.76
N VAL A 405 -50.64 -16.21 -20.24
CA VAL A 405 -51.16 -16.72 -21.52
C VAL A 405 -50.30 -16.27 -22.70
N GLY A 406 -49.87 -15.00 -22.72
CA GLY A 406 -49.01 -14.44 -23.77
C GLY A 406 -47.65 -15.14 -23.83
N TYR A 407 -46.98 -15.23 -22.69
CA TYR A 407 -45.68 -15.87 -22.57
C TYR A 407 -45.71 -17.35 -22.94
N ARG A 408 -46.73 -18.10 -22.49
CA ARG A 408 -46.95 -19.49 -22.90
C ARG A 408 -47.08 -19.64 -24.42
N LYS A 409 -47.78 -18.73 -25.09
CA LYS A 409 -47.91 -18.73 -26.56
C LYS A 409 -46.57 -18.45 -27.24
N MET A 410 -45.79 -17.50 -26.72
CA MET A 410 -44.46 -17.18 -27.23
C MET A 410 -43.51 -18.39 -27.11
N LEU A 411 -43.46 -19.03 -25.95
CA LEU A 411 -42.64 -20.23 -25.74
C LEU A 411 -43.04 -21.39 -26.66
N LYS A 412 -44.34 -21.57 -26.92
CA LYS A 412 -44.83 -22.55 -27.90
C LYS A 412 -44.34 -22.23 -29.31
N ALA A 413 -44.25 -20.96 -29.70
CA ALA A 413 -43.73 -20.55 -31.00
C ALA A 413 -42.21 -20.77 -31.11
N GLN A 414 -41.44 -20.48 -30.06
CA GLN A 414 -39.99 -20.65 -30.02
C GLN A 414 -39.56 -22.13 -29.93
N HIS A 415 -40.37 -22.96 -29.29
CA HIS A 415 -40.11 -24.39 -29.10
C HIS A 415 -41.31 -25.24 -29.55
N PRO A 416 -41.57 -25.36 -30.87
CA PRO A 416 -42.77 -26.00 -31.40
C PRO A 416 -42.88 -27.50 -31.07
N ASN A 417 -41.74 -28.15 -30.82
CA ASN A 417 -41.66 -29.56 -30.43
C ASN A 417 -41.74 -29.77 -28.90
N HIS A 418 -41.66 -28.69 -28.11
CA HIS A 418 -41.83 -28.76 -26.66
C HIS A 418 -43.30 -28.61 -26.30
N THR A 419 -43.78 -29.51 -25.45
CA THR A 419 -45.18 -29.63 -25.13
C THR A 419 -45.50 -28.87 -23.83
N TRP A 420 -45.87 -27.59 -23.96
CA TRP A 420 -46.30 -26.72 -22.86
C TRP A 420 -47.74 -27.04 -22.39
N LYS A 421 -47.96 -28.28 -21.93
CA LYS A 421 -49.31 -28.86 -21.75
C LYS A 421 -50.01 -28.42 -20.46
N ASP A 422 -49.28 -28.12 -19.38
CA ASP A 422 -49.89 -28.01 -18.05
C ASP A 422 -49.67 -26.65 -17.38
N ALA A 423 -50.70 -26.16 -16.67
CA ALA A 423 -50.57 -25.04 -15.74
C ALA A 423 -49.48 -25.28 -14.68
N ASN A 424 -49.20 -26.55 -14.35
CA ASN A 424 -48.23 -26.97 -13.35
C ASN A 424 -46.76 -26.64 -13.70
N GLN A 425 -46.45 -26.29 -14.97
CA GLN A 425 -45.13 -25.78 -15.34
C GLN A 425 -44.94 -24.30 -14.97
N PHE A 426 -46.03 -23.62 -14.59
CA PHE A 426 -46.05 -22.22 -14.23
C PHE A 426 -46.54 -22.04 -12.80
N ALA A 427 -45.86 -21.20 -12.02
CA ALA A 427 -46.38 -20.70 -10.76
C ALA A 427 -46.56 -19.18 -10.84
N LEU A 428 -47.72 -18.70 -10.40
CA LEU A 428 -48.09 -17.29 -10.44
C LEU A 428 -48.05 -16.71 -9.03
N TYR A 429 -47.34 -15.58 -8.90
CA TYR A 429 -47.17 -14.87 -7.64
C TYR A 429 -47.60 -13.42 -7.76
N ALA A 430 -48.31 -12.93 -6.75
CA ALA A 430 -48.61 -11.52 -6.60
C ALA A 430 -48.05 -11.04 -5.25
N VAL A 431 -47.05 -10.16 -5.30
CA VAL A 431 -46.43 -9.59 -4.10
C VAL A 431 -46.94 -8.18 -3.90
N THR A 432 -47.38 -7.83 -2.70
CA THR A 432 -47.83 -6.48 -2.40
C THR A 432 -47.38 -6.06 -1.02
N THR A 433 -46.95 -4.81 -0.84
CA THR A 433 -46.50 -4.33 0.48
C THR A 433 -47.66 -3.96 1.41
N MET A 434 -48.87 -3.82 0.88
CA MET A 434 -50.06 -3.40 1.64
C MET A 434 -51.17 -4.40 1.43
N PHE A 435 -51.85 -4.80 2.51
CA PHE A 435 -52.95 -5.76 2.43
C PHE A 435 -54.06 -5.26 1.50
N PRO A 436 -54.43 -6.03 0.44
CA PRO A 436 -55.28 -5.52 -0.64
C PRO A 436 -56.77 -5.66 -0.32
N GLN A 437 -57.27 -4.83 0.60
CA GLN A 437 -58.64 -4.92 1.14
C GLN A 437 -59.73 -4.96 0.05
N GLU A 438 -59.62 -4.13 -0.98
CA GLU A 438 -60.62 -4.05 -2.04
C GLU A 438 -60.62 -5.28 -2.94
N LEU A 439 -59.43 -5.84 -3.25
CA LEU A 439 -59.35 -7.11 -3.99
C LEU A 439 -60.03 -8.23 -3.21
N VAL A 440 -59.75 -8.34 -1.90
CA VAL A 440 -60.34 -9.37 -1.03
C VAL A 440 -61.86 -9.29 -1.03
N LYS A 441 -62.42 -8.07 -0.91
CA LYS A 441 -63.88 -7.86 -0.97
C LYS A 441 -64.47 -8.28 -2.31
N GLN A 442 -63.78 -8.00 -3.42
CA GLN A 442 -64.25 -8.30 -4.78
C GLN A 442 -64.23 -9.79 -5.09
N VAL A 443 -63.16 -10.50 -4.70
CA VAL A 443 -62.98 -11.93 -5.02
C VAL A 443 -63.68 -12.85 -4.02
N GLY A 444 -63.99 -12.36 -2.81
CA GLY A 444 -64.76 -13.07 -1.80
C GLY A 444 -64.16 -14.43 -1.46
N THR A 445 -64.95 -15.50 -1.62
CA THR A 445 -64.56 -16.88 -1.27
C THR A 445 -63.41 -17.45 -2.10
N ALA A 446 -63.02 -16.77 -3.18
CA ALA A 446 -61.84 -17.14 -3.96
C ALA A 446 -60.52 -16.78 -3.25
N TRP A 447 -60.56 -15.92 -2.23
CA TRP A 447 -59.42 -15.62 -1.37
C TRP A 447 -59.34 -16.62 -0.22
N GLN A 448 -58.26 -17.39 -0.17
CA GLN A 448 -58.06 -18.48 0.78
C GLN A 448 -56.85 -18.22 1.67
N LEU A 449 -57.02 -18.48 2.96
CA LEU A 449 -55.94 -18.44 3.95
C LEU A 449 -55.01 -19.64 3.78
N THR A 450 -53.72 -19.46 4.11
CA THR A 450 -52.77 -20.55 4.25
C THR A 450 -52.30 -20.65 5.71
N ASP A 451 -51.56 -21.71 6.03
CA ASP A 451 -50.95 -21.90 7.35
C ASP A 451 -49.85 -20.88 7.66
N LYS A 452 -49.40 -20.10 6.67
CA LYS A 452 -48.38 -19.05 6.82
C LYS A 452 -49.01 -17.66 6.85
N SER A 453 -48.72 -16.90 7.90
CA SER A 453 -49.13 -15.50 8.01
C SER A 453 -48.56 -14.67 6.86
N GLY A 454 -49.39 -13.82 6.25
CA GLY A 454 -49.00 -13.00 5.10
C GLY A 454 -49.02 -13.72 3.75
N VAL A 455 -49.30 -15.03 3.72
CA VAL A 455 -49.39 -15.83 2.49
C VAL A 455 -50.81 -16.32 2.27
N TYR A 456 -51.34 -16.07 1.07
CA TYR A 456 -52.71 -16.38 0.69
C TYR A 456 -52.75 -17.09 -0.67
N LYS A 457 -53.84 -17.80 -0.93
CA LYS A 457 -54.14 -18.36 -2.25
C LYS A 457 -55.34 -17.63 -2.85
N LEU A 458 -55.22 -17.24 -4.10
CA LEU A 458 -56.29 -16.64 -4.88
C LEU A 458 -56.60 -17.54 -6.07
N LEU A 459 -57.81 -18.09 -6.12
CA LEU A 459 -58.28 -18.83 -7.28
C LEU A 459 -58.96 -17.89 -8.28
N SER A 460 -58.39 -17.72 -9.47
CA SER A 460 -58.94 -16.83 -10.50
C SER A 460 -58.88 -17.49 -11.86
N LEU A 461 -60.03 -17.60 -12.54
CA LEU A 461 -60.16 -18.19 -13.88
C LEU A 461 -59.54 -19.61 -14.00
N GLY A 462 -59.63 -20.41 -12.93
CA GLY A 462 -59.08 -21.77 -12.88
C GLY A 462 -57.56 -21.82 -12.66
N LEU A 463 -56.91 -20.68 -12.38
CA LEU A 463 -55.51 -20.60 -12.01
C LEU A 463 -55.39 -20.27 -10.52
N GLU A 464 -54.45 -20.93 -9.85
CA GLU A 464 -54.07 -20.62 -8.49
C GLU A 464 -52.94 -19.59 -8.50
N ILE A 465 -53.12 -18.50 -7.74
CA ILE A 465 -52.13 -17.43 -7.58
C ILE A 465 -51.75 -17.35 -6.11
N THR A 466 -50.45 -17.41 -5.82
CA THR A 466 -49.94 -17.20 -4.47
C THR A 466 -49.80 -15.71 -4.22
N VAL A 467 -50.51 -15.17 -3.24
CA VAL A 467 -50.43 -13.76 -2.86
C VAL A 467 -49.60 -13.62 -1.59
N ILE A 468 -48.58 -12.76 -1.64
CA ILE A 468 -47.63 -12.52 -0.55
C ILE A 468 -47.76 -11.05 -0.14
N VAL A 469 -48.04 -10.80 1.14
CA VAL A 469 -48.25 -9.46 1.72
C VAL A 469 -47.13 -9.10 2.67
#